data_AF-A0A8T6N5T8-F1
#
_entry.id   AF-A0A8T6N5T8-F1
#
_cell.length_a   1.000
_cell.length_b   1.000
_cell.length_c   1.000
_cell.angle_alpha   90.00
_cell.angle_beta   90.00
_cell.angle_gamma   90.00
#
_symmetry.space_group_name_H-M   'P 1'
#
loop_
_entity.id
_entity.type
_entity.pdbx_description
1 polymer ?
#
loop_
_entity_poly.entity_id
_entity_poly.type
_entity_poly.pdbx_seq_one_letter_code
_entity_poly.pdbx_strand_id
1 'polypeptide(L)'
;MEFIKDLVESRMYRRLSQFKGKDVTDIAQQMFSHLLMLRDLYELDKAKAMKYAQTIVGNLNFNGFRMSMPDLYNMIVMVMQQKKYADKLFNNWDVVLPEMRIKRIFRDMASGNLDSRDFAQLMLILQRRIDVDADQMRMRRIVQTPRLSSSDYGWMRKRLVQITRRPVNSDLHEIYKKAVAK
;
A
#
# COMPACT_ATOMS: atom_id res chain seq x y z
N MET A 1 3.62 17.35 -14.90
CA MET A 1 2.33 16.65 -15.07
C MET A 1 2.47 15.15 -15.36
N GLU A 2 3.65 14.67 -15.75
CA GLU A 2 3.92 13.29 -16.17
C GLU A 2 3.59 12.21 -15.11
N PHE A 3 4.02 12.37 -13.86
CA PHE A 3 3.77 11.39 -12.79
C PHE A 3 2.28 11.03 -12.57
N ILE A 4 1.37 12.02 -12.63
CA ILE A 4 -0.06 11.76 -12.43
C ILE A 4 -0.64 11.01 -13.63
N LYS A 5 -0.16 11.31 -14.83
CA LYS A 5 -0.56 10.60 -16.05
C LYS A 5 -0.11 9.14 -16.01
N ASP A 6 1.14 8.89 -15.63
CA ASP A 6 1.70 7.55 -15.44
C ASP A 6 0.92 6.74 -14.40
N LEU A 7 0.56 7.38 -13.27
CA LEU A 7 -0.30 6.79 -12.25
C LEU A 7 -1.65 6.37 -12.84
N VAL A 8 -2.30 7.23 -13.63
CA VAL A 8 -3.65 6.97 -14.16
C VAL A 8 -3.69 5.84 -15.19
N GLU A 9 -2.62 5.69 -15.99
CA GLU A 9 -2.49 4.67 -17.03
C GLU A 9 -2.22 3.27 -16.46
N SER A 10 -1.56 3.17 -15.30
CA SER A 10 -1.07 1.90 -14.72
C SER A 10 -1.94 1.28 -13.62
N ARG A 11 -3.24 1.61 -13.54
CA ARG A 11 -4.08 1.21 -12.40
C ARG A 11 -4.81 -0.10 -12.57
N MET A 12 -4.75 -0.90 -11.51
CA MET A 12 -5.49 -2.14 -11.36
C MET A 12 -6.98 -1.87 -11.07
N TYR A 13 -7.31 -0.88 -10.25
CA TYR A 13 -8.68 -0.56 -9.80
C TYR A 13 -9.16 0.81 -10.29
N ARG A 14 -9.36 0.93 -11.61
CA ARG A 14 -9.94 2.11 -12.26
C ARG A 14 -11.44 2.25 -12.01
N ARG A 15 -12.16 1.15 -11.78
CA ARG A 15 -13.61 1.09 -11.60
C ARG A 15 -13.96 0.25 -10.38
N LEU A 16 -15.01 0.64 -9.65
CA LEU A 16 -15.50 -0.10 -8.49
C LEU A 16 -15.91 -1.53 -8.81
N SER A 17 -16.40 -1.80 -10.03
CA SER A 17 -16.78 -3.14 -10.48
C SER A 17 -15.61 -4.13 -10.46
N GLN A 18 -14.37 -3.67 -10.50
CA GLN A 18 -13.17 -4.52 -10.44
C GLN A 18 -12.91 -5.08 -9.03
N PHE A 19 -13.61 -4.57 -8.02
CA PHE A 19 -13.63 -5.15 -6.67
C PHE A 19 -14.74 -6.18 -6.47
N LYS A 20 -15.69 -6.32 -7.41
CA LYS A 20 -16.82 -7.23 -7.25
C LYS A 20 -16.33 -8.67 -7.08
N GLY A 21 -16.80 -9.34 -6.03
CA GLY A 21 -16.47 -10.72 -5.71
C GLY A 21 -15.05 -10.92 -5.15
N LYS A 22 -14.36 -9.84 -4.73
CA LYS A 22 -13.07 -9.96 -4.05
C LYS A 22 -13.27 -10.15 -2.55
N ASP A 23 -12.38 -10.93 -1.95
CA ASP A 23 -12.27 -11.08 -0.50
C ASP A 23 -11.54 -9.87 0.11
N VAL A 24 -12.10 -9.33 1.20
CA VAL A 24 -11.45 -8.26 1.97
C VAL A 24 -10.08 -8.71 2.49
N THR A 25 -9.93 -9.97 2.86
CA THR A 25 -8.68 -10.55 3.35
C THR A 25 -7.58 -10.43 2.29
N ASP A 26 -7.90 -10.80 1.04
CA ASP A 26 -6.97 -10.66 -0.09
C ASP A 26 -6.61 -9.19 -0.37
N ILE A 27 -7.61 -8.29 -0.31
CA ILE A 27 -7.40 -6.85 -0.49
C ILE A 27 -6.50 -6.31 0.63
N ALA A 28 -6.71 -6.75 1.87
CA ALA A 28 -5.93 -6.33 3.03
C ALA A 28 -4.48 -6.84 2.97
N GLN A 29 -4.26 -8.10 2.55
CA GLN A 29 -2.93 -8.63 2.27
C GLN A 29 -2.24 -7.84 1.16
N GLN A 30 -2.95 -7.53 0.06
CA GLN A 30 -2.39 -6.74 -1.03
C GLN A 30 -2.03 -5.33 -0.56
N MET A 31 -2.91 -4.68 0.20
CA MET A 31 -2.67 -3.38 0.83
C MET A 31 -1.43 -3.42 1.72
N PHE A 32 -1.25 -4.47 2.54
CA PHE A 32 -0.08 -4.64 3.40
C PHE A 32 1.23 -4.65 2.59
N SER A 33 1.27 -5.42 1.50
CA SER A 33 2.43 -5.45 0.59
C SER A 33 2.68 -4.08 -0.05
N HIS A 34 1.63 -3.35 -0.42
CA HIS A 34 1.77 -2.01 -1.01
C HIS A 34 2.30 -0.99 0.01
N LEU A 35 1.94 -1.10 1.28
CA LEU A 35 2.53 -0.27 2.34
C LEU A 35 4.03 -0.55 2.50
N LEU A 36 4.46 -1.82 2.43
CA LEU A 36 5.88 -2.19 2.44
C LEU A 36 6.63 -1.60 1.24
N MET A 37 6.04 -1.71 0.04
CA MET A 37 6.62 -1.13 -1.19
C MET A 37 6.75 0.39 -1.08
N LEU A 38 5.73 1.08 -0.57
CA LEU A 38 5.77 2.53 -0.41
C LEU A 38 6.85 2.96 0.61
N ARG A 39 7.04 2.18 1.68
CA ARG A 39 8.09 2.46 2.67
C ARG A 39 9.48 2.25 2.13
N ASP A 40 9.73 1.19 1.36
CA ASP A 40 11.04 0.99 0.71
C ASP A 40 11.25 1.98 -0.43
N LEU A 41 10.19 2.35 -1.16
CA LEU A 41 10.24 3.44 -2.16
C LEU A 41 10.68 4.75 -1.51
N TYR A 42 10.26 5.03 -0.28
CA TYR A 42 10.68 6.22 0.45
C TYR A 42 12.20 6.29 0.68
N GLU A 43 12.86 5.13 0.82
CA GLU A 43 14.32 5.05 0.90
C GLU A 43 15.00 5.10 -0.48
N LEU A 44 14.40 4.45 -1.48
CA LEU A 44 14.94 4.37 -2.85
C LEU A 44 14.80 5.69 -3.62
N ASP A 45 13.64 6.32 -3.53
CA ASP A 45 13.26 7.53 -4.27
C ASP A 45 12.22 8.31 -3.43
N LYS A 46 12.76 9.00 -2.41
CA LYS A 46 11.96 9.78 -1.45
C LYS A 46 10.98 10.72 -2.13
N ALA A 47 11.40 11.39 -3.20
CA ALA A 47 10.56 12.35 -3.93
C ALA A 47 9.32 11.68 -4.53
N LYS A 48 9.45 10.50 -5.15
CA LYS A 48 8.29 9.76 -5.68
C LYS A 48 7.36 9.25 -4.57
N ALA A 49 7.92 8.71 -3.49
CA ALA A 49 7.11 8.26 -2.35
C ALA A 49 6.32 9.41 -1.72
N MET A 50 6.97 10.56 -1.50
CA MET A 50 6.30 11.79 -1.02
C MET A 50 5.16 12.20 -1.93
N LYS A 51 5.38 12.25 -3.26
CA LYS A 51 4.35 12.64 -4.23
C LYS A 51 3.17 11.67 -4.28
N TYR A 52 3.45 10.37 -4.14
CA TYR A 52 2.40 9.35 -4.03
C TYR A 52 1.56 9.57 -2.76
N ALA A 53 2.22 9.79 -1.62
CA ALA A 53 1.55 10.08 -0.35
C ALA A 53 0.75 11.40 -0.39
N GLN A 54 1.28 12.46 -1.00
CA GLN A 54 0.57 13.73 -1.20
C GLN A 54 -0.74 13.55 -1.97
N THR A 55 -0.73 12.68 -3.00
CA THR A 55 -1.93 12.33 -3.75
C THR A 55 -2.99 11.70 -2.84
N ILE A 56 -2.58 10.80 -1.93
CA ILE A 56 -3.47 10.18 -0.93
C ILE A 56 -3.98 11.22 0.08
N VAL A 57 -3.11 12.09 0.58
CA VAL A 57 -3.45 13.15 1.55
C VAL A 57 -4.51 14.11 1.01
N GLY A 58 -4.53 14.36 -0.30
CA GLY A 58 -5.57 15.17 -0.95
C GLY A 58 -7.01 14.66 -0.73
N ASN A 59 -7.20 13.38 -0.36
CA ASN A 59 -8.50 12.80 -0.02
C ASN A 59 -8.43 11.89 1.21
N LEU A 60 -7.78 12.33 2.28
CA LEU A 60 -7.45 11.47 3.42
C LEU A 60 -8.64 10.96 4.27
N ASN A 61 -9.89 11.31 3.92
CA ASN A 61 -11.08 10.89 4.68
C ASN A 61 -11.54 9.46 4.41
N PHE A 62 -10.96 8.76 3.43
CA PHE A 62 -11.27 7.35 3.08
C PHE A 62 -12.78 7.03 2.99
N ASN A 63 -13.59 8.01 2.58
CA ASN A 63 -15.06 7.92 2.65
C ASN A 63 -15.71 7.10 1.53
N GLY A 64 -14.92 6.68 0.55
CA GLY A 64 -15.40 5.91 -0.57
C GLY A 64 -14.39 5.81 -1.72
N PHE A 65 -14.69 4.87 -2.60
CA PHE A 65 -13.94 4.59 -3.81
C PHE A 65 -13.88 5.85 -4.68
N ARG A 66 -12.70 6.12 -5.24
CA ARG A 66 -12.47 7.27 -6.12
C ARG A 66 -11.69 6.86 -7.34
N MET A 67 -12.29 7.09 -8.51
CA MET A 67 -11.65 6.85 -9.81
C MET A 67 -10.43 7.75 -10.05
N SER A 68 -10.23 8.84 -9.31
CA SER A 68 -9.04 9.69 -9.45
C SER A 68 -7.91 9.32 -8.48
N MET A 69 -8.16 8.41 -7.53
CA MET A 69 -7.20 8.07 -6.49
C MET A 69 -6.34 6.85 -6.85
N PRO A 70 -5.16 6.71 -6.24
CA PRO A 70 -4.30 5.55 -6.44
C PRO A 70 -4.93 4.25 -5.93
N ASP A 71 -4.42 3.13 -6.43
CA ASP A 71 -4.90 1.80 -6.05
C ASP A 71 -4.78 1.54 -4.55
N LEU A 72 -3.67 1.95 -3.91
CA LEU A 72 -3.49 1.81 -2.46
C LEU A 72 -4.58 2.55 -1.66
N TYR A 73 -4.99 3.74 -2.11
CA TYR A 73 -6.09 4.45 -1.45
C TYR A 73 -7.38 3.65 -1.55
N ASN A 74 -7.71 3.14 -2.74
CA ASN A 74 -8.95 2.40 -2.94
C ASN A 74 -8.93 1.06 -2.19
N MET A 75 -7.79 0.39 -2.06
CA MET A 75 -7.63 -0.79 -1.19
C MET A 75 -7.94 -0.44 0.27
N ILE A 76 -7.36 0.65 0.80
CA ILE A 76 -7.63 1.11 2.17
C ILE A 76 -9.12 1.38 2.37
N VAL A 77 -9.77 2.06 1.41
CA VAL A 77 -11.20 2.32 1.47
C VAL A 77 -12.01 1.02 1.51
N MET A 78 -11.71 0.04 0.66
CA MET A 78 -12.46 -1.22 0.64
C MET A 78 -12.38 -1.95 1.99
N VAL A 79 -11.22 -1.92 2.64
CA VAL A 79 -11.01 -2.55 3.96
C VAL A 79 -11.60 -1.72 5.10
N MET A 80 -11.58 -0.38 5.04
CA MET A 80 -12.19 0.46 6.08
C MET A 80 -13.71 0.52 5.99
N GLN A 81 -14.25 0.55 4.77
CA GLN A 81 -15.66 0.81 4.48
C GLN A 81 -16.40 -0.46 4.03
N GLN A 82 -15.98 -1.63 4.52
CA GLN A 82 -16.57 -2.93 4.15
C GLN A 82 -18.10 -2.92 4.20
N LYS A 83 -18.69 -2.35 5.26
CA LYS A 83 -20.15 -2.27 5.44
C LYS A 83 -20.84 -1.55 4.28
N LYS A 84 -20.21 -0.51 3.74
CA LYS A 84 -20.72 0.28 2.60
C LYS A 84 -20.66 -0.50 1.29
N TYR A 85 -19.78 -1.50 1.20
CA TYR A 85 -19.52 -2.29 0.00
C TYR A 85 -19.88 -3.76 0.19
N ALA A 86 -20.74 -4.06 1.16
CA ALA A 86 -21.08 -5.43 1.55
C ALA A 86 -21.76 -6.21 0.42
N ASP A 87 -22.42 -5.52 -0.50
CA ASP A 87 -23.03 -6.07 -1.72
C ASP A 87 -22.00 -6.42 -2.82
N LYS A 88 -20.75 -5.99 -2.68
CA LYS A 88 -19.69 -6.13 -3.69
C LYS A 88 -18.55 -7.01 -3.23
N LEU A 89 -18.28 -7.07 -1.93
CA LEU A 89 -17.13 -7.75 -1.34
C LEU A 89 -17.55 -8.98 -0.54
N PHE A 90 -16.68 -9.99 -0.50
CA PHE A 90 -16.72 -10.98 0.57
C PHE A 90 -16.05 -10.36 1.79
N ASN A 91 -16.85 -10.04 2.81
CA ASN A 91 -16.42 -9.22 3.94
C ASN A 91 -15.74 -10.05 5.02
N ASN A 92 -14.78 -9.44 5.70
CA ASN A 92 -14.15 -9.97 6.90
C ASN A 92 -14.14 -8.87 7.98
N TRP A 93 -15.15 -8.91 8.84
CA TRP A 93 -15.41 -7.87 9.84
C TRP A 93 -14.33 -7.77 10.93
N ASP A 94 -13.50 -8.81 11.08
CA ASP A 94 -12.40 -8.83 12.03
C ASP A 94 -11.20 -7.99 11.55
N VAL A 95 -11.11 -7.73 10.25
CA VAL A 95 -10.07 -6.90 9.65
C VAL A 95 -10.42 -5.42 9.84
N VAL A 96 -9.90 -4.83 10.92
CA VAL A 96 -10.12 -3.42 11.27
C VAL A 96 -8.82 -2.62 11.15
N LEU A 97 -8.88 -1.48 10.46
CA LEU A 97 -7.72 -0.61 10.23
C LEU A 97 -7.65 0.56 11.23
N PRO A 98 -6.46 0.90 11.77
CA PRO A 98 -6.29 2.05 12.66
C PRO A 98 -6.25 3.36 11.86
N GLU A 99 -7.43 3.84 11.45
CA GLU A 99 -7.59 4.97 10.52
C GLU A 99 -6.76 6.20 10.88
N MET A 100 -6.85 6.69 12.12
CA MET A 100 -6.12 7.89 12.56
C MET A 100 -4.60 7.76 12.41
N ARG A 101 -4.05 6.56 12.68
CA ARG A 101 -2.62 6.31 12.50
C ARG A 101 -2.24 6.25 11.02
N ILE A 102 -3.06 5.61 10.19
CA ILE A 102 -2.86 5.58 8.73
C ILE A 102 -2.84 7.00 8.17
N LYS A 103 -3.81 7.84 8.57
CA LYS A 103 -3.86 9.26 8.19
C LYS A 103 -2.57 9.99 8.56
N ARG A 104 -2.12 9.84 9.81
CA ARG A 104 -0.86 10.46 10.29
C ARG A 104 0.34 10.01 9.45
N ILE A 105 0.52 8.70 9.24
CA ILE A 105 1.62 8.16 8.44
C ILE A 105 1.66 8.74 7.03
N PHE A 106 0.52 8.88 6.35
CA PHE A 106 0.50 9.49 5.01
C PHE A 106 0.85 10.99 5.04
N ARG A 107 0.45 11.74 6.08
CA ARG A 107 0.84 13.15 6.23
C ARG A 107 2.34 13.30 6.50
N ASP A 108 2.89 12.48 7.38
CA ASP A 108 4.31 12.49 7.72
C ASP A 108 5.15 12.09 6.51
N MET A 109 4.70 11.08 5.76
CA MET A 109 5.33 10.71 4.49
C MET A 109 5.24 11.82 3.46
N ALA A 110 4.08 12.43 3.26
CA ALA A 110 3.85 13.51 2.29
C ALA A 110 4.69 14.76 2.57
N SER A 111 4.98 15.03 3.85
CA SER A 111 5.84 16.14 4.30
C SER A 111 7.34 15.79 4.30
N GLY A 112 7.70 14.54 4.05
CA GLY A 112 9.11 14.13 4.05
C GLY A 112 9.71 13.91 5.45
N ASN A 113 8.86 13.79 6.47
CA ASN A 113 9.23 13.64 7.88
C ASN A 113 8.69 12.31 8.47
N LEU A 114 8.75 11.23 7.70
CA LEU A 114 8.20 9.94 8.12
C LEU A 114 8.95 9.39 9.34
N ASP A 115 8.23 9.23 10.45
CA ASP A 115 8.75 8.49 11.61
C ASP A 115 8.78 6.98 11.32
N SER A 116 9.98 6.42 11.23
CA SER A 116 10.19 4.99 10.99
C SER A 116 9.64 4.11 12.11
N ARG A 117 9.64 4.58 13.37
CA ARG A 117 9.10 3.83 14.51
C ARG A 117 7.58 3.80 14.45
N ASP A 118 6.94 4.92 14.11
CA ASP A 118 5.49 4.96 13.97
C ASP A 118 5.01 4.09 12.80
N PHE A 119 5.71 4.15 11.67
CA PHE A 119 5.43 3.26 10.54
C PHE A 119 5.60 1.80 10.94
N ALA A 120 6.66 1.48 11.69
CA ALA A 120 6.91 0.11 12.14
C ALA A 120 5.78 -0.42 13.03
N GLN A 121 5.30 0.42 13.95
CA GLN A 121 4.16 0.11 14.82
C GLN A 121 2.86 -0.08 14.03
N LEU A 122 2.59 0.77 13.03
CA LEU A 122 1.43 0.59 12.14
C LEU A 122 1.48 -0.80 11.49
N MET A 123 2.59 -1.16 10.87
CA MET A 123 2.72 -2.45 10.20
C MET A 123 2.60 -3.64 11.17
N LEU A 124 3.08 -3.52 12.42
CA LEU A 124 2.89 -4.55 13.43
C LEU A 124 1.42 -4.72 13.82
N ILE A 125 0.68 -3.62 13.97
CA ILE A 125 -0.77 -3.65 14.24
C ILE A 125 -1.49 -4.34 13.08
N LEU A 126 -1.17 -3.94 11.84
CA LEU A 126 -1.76 -4.54 10.64
C LEU A 126 -1.44 -6.04 10.55
N GLN A 127 -0.20 -6.46 10.83
CA GLN A 127 0.20 -7.87 10.84
C GLN A 127 -0.59 -8.73 11.83
N ARG A 128 -1.17 -8.15 12.89
CA ARG A 128 -2.00 -8.85 13.87
C ARG A 128 -3.48 -8.91 13.50
N ARG A 129 -3.91 -8.05 12.58
CA ARG A 129 -5.32 -7.88 12.17
C ARG A 129 -5.59 -8.45 10.78
N ILE A 130 -4.56 -8.61 9.98
CA ILE A 130 -4.59 -9.14 8.63
C ILE A 130 -3.85 -10.47 8.68
N ASP A 131 -4.44 -11.50 8.09
CA ASP A 131 -3.78 -12.78 7.89
C ASP A 131 -2.68 -12.62 6.82
N VAL A 132 -1.49 -12.21 7.24
CA VAL A 132 -0.35 -12.00 6.33
C VAL A 132 0.53 -13.23 6.28
N ASP A 133 1.08 -13.53 5.10
CA ASP A 133 1.93 -14.69 4.91
C ASP A 133 3.33 -14.53 5.55
N ALA A 134 4.07 -15.63 5.63
CA ALA A 134 5.41 -15.65 6.22
C ALA A 134 6.41 -14.73 5.48
N ASP A 135 6.26 -14.56 4.16
CA ASP A 135 7.11 -13.66 3.38
C ASP A 135 6.82 -12.21 3.72
N GLN A 136 5.54 -11.81 3.79
CA GLN A 136 5.12 -10.47 4.20
C GLN A 136 5.61 -10.14 5.61
N MET A 137 5.57 -11.10 6.54
CA MET A 137 6.15 -10.94 7.87
C MET A 137 7.66 -10.72 7.82
N ARG A 138 8.39 -11.50 7.01
CA ARG A 138 9.84 -11.34 6.83
C ARG A 138 10.19 -10.00 6.20
N MET A 139 9.49 -9.61 5.13
CA MET A 139 9.69 -8.33 4.45
C MET A 139 9.40 -7.15 5.37
N ARG A 140 8.35 -7.21 6.21
CA ARG A 140 8.12 -6.20 7.25
C ARG A 140 9.32 -6.05 8.17
N ARG A 141 9.91 -7.15 8.64
CA ARG A 141 11.11 -7.10 9.49
C ARG A 141 12.27 -6.45 8.75
N ILE A 142 12.46 -6.77 7.46
CA ILE A 142 13.55 -6.20 6.64
C ILE A 142 13.40 -4.69 6.49
N VAL A 143 12.24 -4.20 6.09
CA VAL A 143 11.96 -2.76 5.91
C VAL A 143 12.20 -1.95 7.20
N GLN A 144 12.05 -2.58 8.37
CA GLN A 144 12.10 -1.92 9.67
C GLN A 144 13.44 -2.06 10.39
N THR A 145 14.34 -2.92 9.89
CA THR A 145 15.62 -3.19 10.54
C THR A 145 16.69 -2.28 9.95
N PRO A 146 17.30 -1.37 10.73
CA PRO A 146 18.42 -0.58 10.24
C PRO A 146 19.63 -1.49 10.00
N ARG A 147 20.40 -1.20 8.94
CA ARG A 147 21.70 -1.82 8.62
C ARG A 147 21.65 -3.30 8.18
N LEU A 148 20.55 -3.76 7.59
CA LEU A 148 20.55 -5.07 6.91
C LEU A 148 21.43 -5.07 5.67
N SER A 149 21.87 -6.27 5.29
CA SER A 149 22.73 -6.48 4.13
C SER A 149 22.03 -6.09 2.82
N SER A 150 22.81 -5.67 1.83
CA SER A 150 22.28 -5.38 0.48
C SER A 150 21.58 -6.58 -0.15
N SER A 151 21.95 -7.82 0.23
CA SER A 151 21.31 -9.04 -0.23
C SER A 151 19.90 -9.23 0.35
N ASP A 152 19.66 -8.87 1.61
CA ASP A 152 18.32 -8.95 2.23
C ASP A 152 17.34 -7.99 1.56
N TYR A 153 17.76 -6.74 1.34
CA TYR A 153 16.96 -5.77 0.59
C TYR A 153 16.75 -6.22 -0.86
N GLY A 154 17.77 -6.81 -1.49
CA GLY A 154 17.67 -7.38 -2.84
C GLY A 154 16.64 -8.51 -2.92
N TRP A 155 16.62 -9.43 -1.95
CA TRP A 155 15.60 -10.48 -1.86
C TRP A 155 14.21 -9.90 -1.65
N MET A 156 14.05 -8.99 -0.68
CA MET A 156 12.78 -8.35 -0.36
C MET A 156 12.19 -7.63 -1.58
N ARG A 157 12.98 -6.81 -2.28
CA ARG A 157 12.55 -6.05 -3.46
C ARG A 157 12.07 -6.96 -4.57
N LYS A 158 12.85 -8.02 -4.88
CA LYS A 158 12.46 -9.05 -5.87
C LYS A 158 11.16 -9.72 -5.45
N ARG A 159 11.02 -10.08 -4.17
CA ARG A 159 9.83 -10.76 -3.65
C ARG A 159 8.59 -9.87 -3.69
N LEU A 160 8.69 -8.60 -3.27
CA LEU A 160 7.61 -7.61 -3.35
C LEU A 160 7.12 -7.45 -4.79
N VAL A 161 8.03 -7.32 -5.76
CA VAL A 161 7.65 -7.27 -7.18
C VAL A 161 6.95 -8.56 -7.62
N GLN A 162 7.44 -9.73 -7.21
CA GLN A 162 6.80 -11.00 -7.57
C GLN A 162 5.38 -11.14 -7.01
N ILE A 163 5.18 -10.92 -5.70
CA ILE A 163 3.89 -11.21 -5.04
C ILE A 163 2.80 -10.19 -5.39
N THR A 164 3.20 -8.96 -5.74
CA THR A 164 2.26 -7.89 -6.12
C THR A 164 1.95 -7.87 -7.62
N ARG A 165 2.62 -8.69 -8.42
CA ARG A 165 2.35 -8.82 -9.85
C ARG A 165 0.92 -9.33 -10.09
N ARG A 166 0.24 -8.71 -11.04
CA ARG A 166 -1.13 -9.03 -11.46
C ARG A 166 -1.25 -8.93 -13.00
N PRO A 167 -2.33 -9.42 -13.61
CA PRO A 167 -2.57 -9.23 -15.04
C PRO A 167 -2.58 -7.75 -15.43
N VAL A 168 -3.19 -6.92 -14.57
CA VAL A 168 -3.04 -5.47 -14.57
C VAL A 168 -2.40 -5.10 -13.24
N ASN A 169 -1.16 -4.64 -13.29
CA ASN A 169 -0.44 -4.22 -12.09
C ASN A 169 -1.08 -2.97 -11.48
N SER A 170 -0.79 -2.74 -10.21
CA SER A 170 -1.17 -1.49 -9.57
C SER A 170 -0.22 -0.36 -9.97
N ASP A 171 -0.70 0.87 -9.78
CA ASP A 171 0.11 2.06 -10.04
C ASP A 171 1.43 2.08 -9.23
N LEU A 172 1.37 1.77 -7.94
CA LEU A 172 2.52 1.71 -7.06
C LEU A 172 3.47 0.57 -7.45
N HIS A 173 2.95 -0.55 -7.97
CA HIS A 173 3.79 -1.63 -8.47
C HIS A 173 4.68 -1.16 -9.62
N GLU A 174 4.11 -0.46 -10.60
CA GLU A 174 4.88 0.04 -11.73
C GLU A 174 5.92 1.09 -11.30
N ILE A 175 5.54 2.00 -10.39
CA ILE A 175 6.48 2.99 -9.84
C ILE A 175 7.65 2.29 -9.12
N TYR A 176 7.33 1.35 -8.25
CA TYR A 176 8.32 0.65 -7.43
C TYR A 176 9.24 -0.21 -8.27
N LYS A 177 8.71 -0.99 -9.22
CA LYS A 177 9.49 -1.80 -10.15
C LYS A 177 10.50 -0.97 -10.93
N LYS A 178 10.11 0.20 -11.42
CA LYS A 178 11.01 1.14 -12.11
C LYS A 178 12.10 1.70 -11.18
N ALA A 179 11.80 1.90 -9.89
CA ALA A 179 12.78 2.39 -8.92
C ALA A 179 13.80 1.30 -8.52
N VAL A 180 13.36 0.05 -8.40
CA VAL A 180 14.23 -1.09 -8.06
C VAL A 180 15.17 -1.51 -9.20
N ALA A 181 14.80 -1.21 -10.46
CA ALA A 181 15.59 -1.57 -11.64
C ALA A 181 16.76 -0.61 -11.94
N LYS A 182 16.88 0.49 -11.19
CA LYS A 182 17.98 1.46 -11.28
C LYS A 182 19.11 1.08 -10.35
#